data_AF-A0A9W9WXS7-F1
#
_entry.id   AF-A0A9W9WXS7-F1
#
_cell.length_a   1.000
_cell.length_b   1.000
_cell.length_c   1.000
_cell.angle_alpha   90.00
_cell.angle_beta   90.00
_cell.angle_gamma   90.00
#
_symmetry.space_group_name_H-M   'P 1'
#
loop_
_entity.id
_entity.type
_entity.pdbx_description
1 polymer ?
#
loop_
_entity_poly.entity_id
_entity_poly.type
_entity_poly.pdbx_seq_one_letter_code
_entity_poly.pdbx_strand_id
1 'polypeptide(L)'
;MRFTSLVTVLPALAMAQEQIPLADRVQGWFNQVKSYVPTAAPVAAPMEKLAEKVTEKSVTNVSMDNWKSILTPGPQAEDWLIYTTGGNKTCFGRCGTADKAFKESVLLFSADPTSPNLGYLDCEANQVLCAAWSASAPSVQYYQVPKEPSVGEERAPTPLHNIYLNSTTVNPETIYEIHAKKTYEKVPAYEGALHPVDGWVAKYQLNIPMGYVIWGLGAVPSWLFMIGISFFSRTMMSRRAGPTGNVPRATAPTGSAN
;
A
#
# COMPACT_ATOMS: atom_id res chain seq x y z
N MET A 1 -28.28 -20.33 -62.53
CA MET A 1 -29.12 -20.57 -61.34
C MET A 1 -28.26 -20.19 -60.13
N ARG A 2 -28.22 -18.93 -59.65
CA ARG A 2 -29.18 -18.27 -58.75
C ARG A 2 -29.98 -19.25 -57.90
N PHE A 3 -29.60 -19.40 -56.63
CA PHE A 3 -30.53 -19.39 -55.49
C PHE A 3 -29.82 -18.86 -54.24
N THR A 4 -30.56 -18.01 -53.54
CA THR A 4 -30.21 -17.15 -52.42
C THR A 4 -30.73 -17.80 -51.13
N SER A 5 -29.95 -17.74 -50.04
CA SER A 5 -30.41 -17.80 -48.63
C SER A 5 -29.37 -17.02 -47.82
N LEU A 6 -29.52 -15.71 -47.53
CA LEU A 6 -30.38 -15.06 -46.54
C LEU A 6 -30.22 -15.61 -45.10
N VAL A 7 -29.66 -14.72 -44.26
CA VAL A 7 -29.84 -14.55 -42.81
C VAL A 7 -29.24 -15.59 -41.86
N THR A 8 -28.14 -15.21 -41.20
CA THR A 8 -28.06 -15.27 -39.73
C THR A 8 -27.31 -14.06 -39.19
N VAL A 9 -28.02 -13.38 -38.30
CA VAL A 9 -27.70 -12.13 -37.61
C VAL A 9 -26.63 -12.35 -36.54
N LEU A 10 -25.85 -11.29 -36.29
CA LEU A 10 -24.89 -11.08 -35.21
C LEU A 10 -25.27 -11.70 -33.85
N PRO A 11 -24.25 -12.20 -33.13
CA PRO A 11 -24.17 -11.96 -31.70
C PRO A 11 -22.78 -11.41 -31.34
N ALA A 12 -22.45 -10.20 -31.81
CA ALA A 12 -21.23 -9.50 -31.40
C ALA A 12 -21.50 -8.26 -30.51
N LEU A 13 -22.70 -8.14 -29.92
CA LEU A 13 -23.09 -7.03 -29.05
C LEU A 13 -23.69 -7.47 -27.70
N ALA A 14 -23.42 -8.69 -27.24
CA ALA A 14 -23.91 -9.18 -25.95
C ALA A 14 -22.97 -8.86 -24.76
N MET A 15 -22.06 -7.89 -24.91
CA MET A 15 -21.17 -7.40 -23.83
C MET A 15 -21.26 -5.86 -23.71
N ALA A 16 -22.48 -5.30 -23.71
CA ALA A 16 -22.71 -3.86 -23.52
C ALA A 16 -23.93 -3.50 -22.66
N GLN A 17 -24.64 -4.48 -22.07
CA GLN A 17 -25.93 -4.23 -21.40
C GLN A 17 -25.92 -4.32 -19.87
N GLU A 18 -24.77 -4.09 -19.24
CA GLU A 18 -24.69 -3.79 -17.80
C GLU A 18 -24.06 -2.41 -17.53
N GLN A 19 -24.25 -1.47 -18.46
CA GLN A 19 -24.17 -0.04 -18.13
C GLN A 19 -25.36 0.32 -17.23
N ILE A 20 -25.21 0.06 -15.92
CA ILE A 20 -25.78 0.92 -14.89
C ILE A 20 -25.43 2.36 -15.32
N PRO A 21 -26.38 3.31 -15.33
CA PRO A 21 -26.16 4.63 -15.91
C PRO A 21 -25.03 5.32 -15.15
N LEU A 22 -23.81 5.23 -15.68
CA LEU A 22 -22.65 5.90 -15.09
C LEU A 22 -22.92 7.40 -15.01
N ALA A 23 -23.65 7.97 -15.97
CA ALA A 23 -24.05 9.37 -15.93
C ALA A 23 -24.94 9.70 -14.71
N ASP A 24 -25.98 8.91 -14.41
CA ASP A 24 -26.86 9.18 -13.24
C ASP A 24 -26.18 8.86 -11.91
N ARG A 25 -25.32 7.83 -11.88
CA ARG A 25 -24.52 7.48 -10.70
C ARG A 25 -23.46 8.55 -10.43
N VAL A 26 -22.80 9.04 -11.48
CA VAL A 26 -21.85 10.15 -11.42
C VAL A 26 -22.57 11.43 -11.04
N GLN A 27 -23.77 11.73 -11.55
CA GLN A 27 -24.54 12.92 -11.12
C GLN A 27 -24.99 12.84 -9.65
N GLY A 28 -25.48 11.69 -9.19
CA GLY A 28 -25.83 11.44 -7.79
C GLY A 28 -24.63 11.60 -6.87
N TRP A 29 -23.47 11.09 -7.27
CA TRP A 29 -22.19 11.23 -6.56
C TRP A 29 -21.60 12.63 -6.66
N PHE A 30 -21.71 13.32 -7.79
CA PHE A 30 -21.23 14.70 -7.96
C PHE A 30 -21.98 15.66 -7.05
N ASN A 31 -23.26 15.39 -6.82
CA ASN A 31 -24.07 16.13 -5.84
C ASN A 31 -23.61 15.85 -4.40
N GLN A 32 -23.09 14.66 -4.10
CA GLN A 32 -22.42 14.37 -2.81
C GLN A 32 -21.03 15.03 -2.73
N VAL A 33 -20.25 15.09 -3.81
CA VAL A 33 -18.95 15.80 -3.83
C VAL A 33 -19.15 17.31 -3.67
N LYS A 34 -20.20 17.89 -4.26
CA LYS A 34 -20.58 19.30 -4.07
C LYS A 34 -20.84 19.66 -2.60
N SER A 35 -21.26 18.72 -1.75
CA SER A 35 -21.45 18.99 -0.32
C SER A 35 -20.15 18.94 0.49
N TYR A 36 -19.08 18.37 -0.08
CA TYR A 36 -17.75 18.27 0.54
C TYR A 36 -16.75 19.33 0.06
N VAL A 37 -17.02 20.01 -1.04
CA VAL A 37 -16.25 21.18 -1.48
C VAL A 37 -16.71 22.41 -0.69
N PRO A 38 -15.83 23.15 -0.01
CA PRO A 38 -16.20 24.39 0.66
C PRO A 38 -16.74 25.39 -0.37
N THR A 39 -17.99 25.82 -0.18
CA THR A 39 -18.65 26.89 -0.93
C THR A 39 -17.90 28.21 -0.76
N ALA A 40 -16.84 28.41 -1.53
CA ALA A 40 -16.09 29.67 -1.61
C ALA A 40 -15.67 29.96 -3.06
N ALA A 41 -16.65 29.93 -3.98
CA ALA A 41 -16.55 30.64 -5.25
C ALA A 41 -17.97 31.07 -5.69
N PRO A 42 -18.14 32.30 -6.22
CA PRO A 42 -19.45 32.89 -6.40
C PRO A 42 -20.23 32.21 -7.52
N VAL A 43 -21.55 32.22 -7.30
CA VAL A 43 -22.67 31.98 -8.20
C VAL A 43 -22.34 32.04 -9.70
N ALA A 44 -22.80 31.00 -10.42
CA ALA A 44 -22.92 30.88 -11.88
C ALA A 44 -21.64 30.59 -12.68
N ALA A 45 -21.27 29.31 -12.76
CA ALA A 45 -20.66 28.74 -13.96
C ALA A 45 -21.52 27.57 -14.46
N PRO A 46 -21.89 27.50 -15.76
CA PRO A 46 -22.74 26.42 -16.30
C PRO A 46 -22.10 25.05 -16.10
N MET A 47 -22.93 24.04 -15.83
CA MET A 47 -22.53 22.64 -15.60
C MET A 47 -21.71 22.04 -16.76
N GLU A 48 -21.71 22.66 -17.94
CA GLU A 48 -20.90 22.27 -19.09
C GLU A 48 -19.38 22.44 -18.84
N LYS A 49 -18.96 23.41 -18.03
CA LYS A 49 -17.53 23.63 -17.73
C LYS A 49 -16.90 22.65 -16.74
N LEU A 50 -17.71 21.94 -15.95
CA LEU A 50 -17.20 20.87 -15.08
C LEU A 50 -17.04 19.54 -15.82
N ALA A 51 -17.86 19.29 -16.85
CA ALA A 51 -17.71 18.12 -17.71
C ALA A 51 -16.49 18.23 -18.64
N GLU A 52 -16.09 19.45 -19.01
CA GLU A 52 -14.91 19.70 -19.88
C GLU A 52 -13.55 19.53 -19.19
N LYS A 53 -13.50 19.37 -17.86
CA LYS A 53 -12.25 19.17 -17.13
C LYS A 53 -12.29 17.93 -16.23
N VAL A 54 -12.93 16.86 -16.71
CA VAL A 54 -12.58 15.52 -16.23
C VAL A 54 -11.23 15.19 -16.86
N THR A 55 -10.16 15.67 -16.23
CA THR A 55 -8.81 15.15 -16.52
C THR A 55 -8.82 13.69 -16.14
N GLU A 56 -8.69 12.81 -17.12
CA GLU A 56 -8.58 11.36 -16.91
C GLU A 56 -7.42 11.12 -15.93
N LYS A 57 -7.77 10.83 -14.68
CA LYS A 57 -6.79 10.74 -13.61
C LYS A 57 -6.24 9.33 -13.60
N SER A 58 -5.06 9.19 -14.21
CA SER A 58 -4.35 7.92 -14.25
C SER A 58 -3.82 7.56 -12.87
N VAL A 59 -4.06 6.32 -12.45
CA VAL A 59 -3.41 5.74 -11.27
C VAL A 59 -2.05 5.18 -11.68
N THR A 60 -0.98 5.67 -11.07
CA THR A 60 0.38 5.22 -11.34
C THR A 60 0.67 3.94 -10.56
N ASN A 61 1.04 2.86 -11.23
CA ASN A 61 1.54 1.67 -10.54
C ASN A 61 2.91 1.96 -9.95
N VAL A 62 3.04 1.87 -8.64
CA VAL A 62 4.30 2.10 -7.91
C VAL A 62 5.06 0.78 -7.84
N SER A 63 6.30 0.79 -8.32
CA SER A 63 7.18 -0.37 -8.37
C SER A 63 8.61 0.00 -7.96
N MET A 64 9.45 -1.03 -7.85
CA MET A 64 10.89 -0.87 -7.61
C MET A 64 11.60 0.04 -8.62
N ASP A 65 11.09 0.15 -9.84
CA ASP A 65 11.72 0.87 -10.94
C ASP A 65 11.41 2.37 -10.92
N ASN A 66 10.22 2.76 -10.44
CA ASN A 66 9.71 4.13 -10.58
C ASN A 66 9.44 4.86 -9.25
N TRP A 67 9.48 4.17 -8.10
CA TRP A 67 9.16 4.81 -6.81
C TRP A 67 10.04 6.01 -6.50
N LYS A 68 11.32 5.97 -6.92
CA LYS A 68 12.24 7.09 -6.75
C LYS A 68 11.80 8.30 -7.56
N SER A 69 11.44 8.12 -8.83
CA SER A 69 10.96 9.22 -9.67
C SER A 69 9.66 9.82 -9.13
N ILE A 70 8.79 9.02 -8.52
CA ILE A 70 7.52 9.48 -7.94
C ILE A 70 7.74 10.40 -6.74
N LEU A 71 8.70 10.07 -5.86
CA LEU A 71 8.97 10.81 -4.61
C LEU A 71 10.13 11.81 -4.73
N THR A 72 10.65 12.02 -5.95
CA THR A 72 11.67 13.03 -6.20
C THR A 72 10.99 14.39 -6.40
N PRO A 73 11.42 15.44 -5.68
CA PRO A 73 10.95 16.81 -5.86
C PRO A 73 11.04 17.25 -7.31
N GLY A 74 9.91 17.69 -7.84
CA GLY A 74 9.81 18.30 -9.16
C GLY A 74 9.90 19.83 -9.08
N PRO A 75 9.65 20.53 -10.21
CA PRO A 75 9.64 21.99 -10.25
C PRO A 75 8.52 22.61 -9.40
N GLN A 76 7.47 21.84 -9.11
CA GLN A 76 6.36 22.23 -8.25
C GLN A 76 6.22 21.25 -7.09
N ALA A 77 5.59 21.70 -6.00
CA ALA A 77 5.21 20.82 -4.91
C ALA A 77 4.01 19.98 -5.35
N GLU A 78 4.05 18.69 -5.05
CA GLU A 78 3.03 17.72 -5.47
C GLU A 78 2.61 16.84 -4.30
N ASP A 79 1.30 16.65 -4.17
CA ASP A 79 0.77 15.68 -3.23
C ASP A 79 0.58 14.33 -3.92
N TRP A 80 0.95 13.25 -3.24
CA TRP A 80 0.78 11.88 -3.72
C TRP A 80 -0.03 11.06 -2.72
N LEU A 81 -1.09 10.43 -3.19
CA LEU A 81 -1.87 9.47 -2.44
C LEU A 81 -1.59 8.08 -3.01
N ILE A 82 -0.77 7.31 -2.29
CA ILE A 82 -0.38 5.96 -2.69
C ILE A 82 -1.20 4.96 -1.89
N TYR A 83 -2.11 4.26 -2.56
CA TYR A 83 -2.84 3.14 -1.96
C TYR A 83 -1.99 1.88 -2.00
N THR A 84 -1.86 1.23 -0.85
CA THR A 84 -1.11 -0.02 -0.69
C THR A 84 -2.09 -1.18 -0.55
N THR A 85 -2.04 -2.11 -1.50
CA THR A 85 -2.76 -3.38 -1.46
C THR A 85 -1.85 -4.53 -1.06
N GLY A 86 -2.46 -5.59 -0.53
CA GLY A 86 -1.79 -6.85 -0.25
C GLY A 86 -2.27 -7.97 -1.17
N GLY A 87 -2.98 -7.61 -2.25
CA GLY A 87 -3.57 -8.56 -3.18
C GLY A 87 -4.37 -9.64 -2.46
N ASN A 88 -4.17 -10.90 -2.85
CA ASN A 88 -4.91 -12.01 -2.29
C ASN A 88 -4.31 -12.57 -0.98
N LYS A 89 -2.99 -12.47 -0.77
CA LYS A 89 -2.25 -13.16 0.30
C LYS A 89 -1.72 -12.22 1.37
N THR A 90 -1.07 -11.12 0.99
CA THR A 90 -0.36 -10.20 1.90
C THR A 90 -1.32 -9.42 2.82
N CYS A 91 -2.63 -9.51 2.57
CA CYS A 91 -3.71 -8.93 3.36
C CYS A 91 -4.66 -9.98 3.98
N PHE A 92 -4.20 -11.21 4.19
CA PHE A 92 -5.01 -12.33 4.71
C PHE A 92 -6.31 -12.57 3.92
N GLY A 93 -6.32 -12.24 2.62
CA GLY A 93 -7.51 -12.30 1.77
C GLY A 93 -8.60 -11.25 2.07
N ARG A 94 -8.30 -10.20 2.83
CA ARG A 94 -9.28 -9.19 3.27
C ARG A 94 -9.27 -7.88 2.49
N CYS A 95 -8.34 -7.70 1.56
CA CYS A 95 -8.18 -6.42 0.87
C CYS A 95 -9.23 -6.16 -0.21
N GLY A 96 -9.98 -7.16 -0.67
CA GLY A 96 -10.90 -7.01 -1.81
C GLY A 96 -11.92 -5.87 -1.68
N THR A 97 -12.47 -5.63 -0.48
CA THR A 97 -13.37 -4.48 -0.25
C THR A 97 -12.64 -3.15 -0.39
N ALA A 98 -11.44 -3.03 0.19
CA ALA A 98 -10.61 -1.83 0.10
C ALA A 98 -10.10 -1.58 -1.33
N ASP A 99 -9.72 -2.63 -2.05
CA ASP A 99 -9.29 -2.56 -3.45
C ASP A 99 -10.42 -2.04 -4.34
N LYS A 100 -11.64 -2.53 -4.11
CA LYS A 100 -12.83 -2.06 -4.81
C LYS A 100 -13.12 -0.60 -4.48
N ALA A 101 -13.11 -0.24 -3.20
CA ALA A 101 -13.34 1.13 -2.75
C ALA A 101 -12.32 2.11 -3.34
N PHE A 102 -11.05 1.74 -3.43
CA PHE A 102 -10.03 2.57 -4.05
C PHE A 102 -10.26 2.75 -5.56
N LYS A 103 -10.58 1.67 -6.29
CA LYS A 103 -10.86 1.77 -7.73
C LYS A 103 -12.05 2.68 -8.04
N GLU A 104 -13.10 2.58 -7.23
CA GLU A 104 -14.29 3.44 -7.35
C GLU A 104 -13.99 4.90 -6.96
N SER A 105 -13.06 5.15 -6.03
CA SER A 105 -12.70 6.51 -5.60
C SER A 105 -11.86 7.25 -6.64
N VAL A 106 -11.20 6.57 -7.59
CA VAL A 106 -10.48 7.23 -8.70
C VAL A 106 -11.38 8.20 -9.45
N LEU A 107 -12.67 7.85 -9.63
CA LEU A 107 -13.64 8.73 -10.30
C LEU A 107 -13.87 10.03 -9.53
N LEU A 108 -13.90 9.99 -8.19
CA LEU A 108 -13.99 11.18 -7.35
C LEU A 108 -12.80 12.09 -7.52
N PHE A 109 -11.61 11.50 -7.46
CA PHE A 109 -10.37 12.26 -7.63
C PHE A 109 -10.29 12.84 -9.04
N SER A 110 -10.77 12.15 -10.08
CA SER A 110 -10.78 12.68 -11.45
C SER A 110 -11.70 13.90 -11.63
N ALA A 111 -12.71 14.04 -10.78
CA ALA A 111 -13.63 15.16 -10.78
C ALA A 111 -13.12 16.39 -10.01
N ASP A 112 -12.07 16.23 -9.19
CA ASP A 112 -11.49 17.29 -8.36
C ASP A 112 -10.16 17.77 -8.96
N PRO A 113 -10.05 19.03 -9.41
CA PRO A 113 -8.82 19.57 -9.97
C PRO A 113 -7.69 19.78 -8.93
N THR A 114 -8.01 19.75 -7.63
CA THR A 114 -7.03 19.87 -6.54
C THR A 114 -6.52 18.53 -6.03
N SER A 115 -7.07 17.43 -6.58
CA SER A 115 -6.75 16.07 -6.15
C SER A 115 -5.25 15.73 -6.30
N PRO A 116 -4.69 14.92 -5.37
CA PRO A 116 -3.29 14.52 -5.38
C PRO A 116 -3.03 13.52 -6.49
N ASN A 117 -1.77 13.35 -6.92
CA ASN A 117 -1.40 12.25 -7.79
C ASN A 117 -1.72 10.91 -7.14
N LEU A 118 -2.26 9.96 -7.91
CA LEU A 118 -2.69 8.66 -7.37
C LEU A 118 -1.65 7.60 -7.68
N GLY A 119 -1.25 6.86 -6.65
CA GLY A 119 -0.38 5.70 -6.74
C GLY A 119 -1.09 4.41 -6.32
N TYR A 120 -0.72 3.30 -6.93
CA TYR A 120 -1.13 1.95 -6.55
C TYR A 120 0.11 1.09 -6.30
N LEU A 121 0.33 0.69 -5.05
CA LEU A 121 1.43 -0.17 -4.64
C LEU A 121 0.87 -1.57 -4.32
N ASP A 122 1.26 -2.56 -5.13
CA ASP A 122 0.94 -3.95 -4.88
C ASP A 122 2.08 -4.65 -4.13
N CYS A 123 1.84 -5.00 -2.87
CA CYS A 123 2.80 -5.70 -2.03
C CYS A 123 2.95 -7.18 -2.34
N GLU A 124 2.09 -7.80 -3.16
CA GLU A 124 2.37 -9.15 -3.68
C GLU A 124 3.44 -9.11 -4.76
N ALA A 125 3.36 -8.13 -5.66
CA ALA A 125 4.32 -7.92 -6.75
C ALA A 125 5.60 -7.21 -6.28
N ASN A 126 5.52 -6.32 -5.28
CA ASN A 126 6.63 -5.47 -4.82
C ASN A 126 6.93 -5.68 -3.33
N GLN A 127 7.08 -6.94 -2.91
CA GLN A 127 7.25 -7.32 -1.50
C GLN A 127 8.42 -6.59 -0.81
N VAL A 128 9.55 -6.45 -1.50
CA VAL A 128 10.74 -5.75 -0.99
C VAL A 128 10.49 -4.26 -0.82
N LEU A 129 9.77 -3.63 -1.76
CA LEU A 129 9.45 -2.21 -1.66
C LEU A 129 8.52 -1.95 -0.48
N CYS A 130 7.50 -2.78 -0.31
CA CYS A 130 6.59 -2.67 0.83
C CYS A 130 7.32 -2.89 2.16
N ALA A 131 8.24 -3.85 2.23
CA ALA A 131 9.07 -4.04 3.41
C ALA A 131 9.98 -2.82 3.68
N ALA A 132 10.61 -2.26 2.64
CA ALA A 132 11.45 -1.07 2.75
C ALA A 132 10.68 0.15 3.26
N TRP A 133 9.44 0.30 2.83
CA TRP A 133 8.56 1.42 3.20
C TRP A 133 7.78 1.16 4.49
N SER A 134 7.93 -0.03 5.08
CA SER A 134 7.06 -0.52 6.16
C SER A 134 5.56 -0.36 5.80
N ALA A 135 5.23 -0.51 4.52
CA ALA A 135 3.90 -0.33 4.00
C ALA A 135 3.05 -1.58 4.32
N SER A 136 1.94 -1.36 5.01
CA SER A 136 1.00 -2.43 5.39
C SER A 136 -0.26 -2.34 4.54
N ALA A 137 -0.84 -3.48 4.19
CA ALA A 137 -2.11 -3.50 3.46
C ALA A 137 -3.31 -3.81 4.38
N PRO A 138 -4.49 -3.19 4.15
CA PRO A 138 -4.75 -2.06 3.25
C PRO A 138 -4.45 -0.73 3.93
N SER A 139 -3.68 0.13 3.28
CA SER A 139 -3.41 1.49 3.79
C SER A 139 -3.28 2.50 2.65
N VAL A 140 -3.35 3.78 3.01
CA VAL A 140 -3.06 4.91 2.15
C VAL A 140 -1.89 5.66 2.76
N GLN A 141 -0.88 5.91 1.95
CA GLN A 141 0.25 6.76 2.29
C GLN A 141 0.06 8.09 1.56
N TYR A 142 -0.08 9.17 2.33
CA TYR A 142 -0.21 10.53 1.79
C TYR A 142 1.14 11.24 1.92
N TYR A 143 1.78 11.52 0.79
CA TYR A 143 3.05 12.21 0.70
C TYR A 143 2.84 13.65 0.25
N GLN A 144 3.53 14.57 0.90
CA GLN A 144 3.61 15.97 0.47
C GLN A 144 5.01 16.22 -0.07
N VAL A 145 5.20 15.98 -1.38
CA VAL A 145 6.51 16.11 -2.03
C VAL A 145 6.81 17.59 -2.24
N PRO A 146 7.89 18.12 -1.63
CA PRO A 146 8.23 19.52 -1.76
C PRO A 146 8.71 19.82 -3.19
N LYS A 147 8.73 21.10 -3.54
CA LYS A 147 9.43 21.57 -4.74
C LYS A 147 10.93 21.31 -4.62
N GLU A 148 11.59 21.18 -5.76
CA GLU A 148 13.04 21.06 -5.84
C GLU A 148 13.71 22.25 -5.13
N PRO A 149 14.73 22.01 -4.29
CA PRO A 149 15.44 23.08 -3.60
C PRO A 149 16.16 23.99 -4.60
N SER A 150 16.20 25.28 -4.28
CA SER A 150 17.01 26.22 -5.06
C SER A 150 18.51 25.95 -4.85
N VAL A 151 19.36 26.41 -5.78
CA VAL A 151 20.81 26.18 -5.69
C VAL A 151 21.36 26.74 -4.38
N GLY A 152 21.86 25.85 -3.51
CA GLY A 152 22.41 26.21 -2.20
C GLY A 152 21.43 26.09 -1.03
N GLU A 153 20.18 25.72 -1.28
CA GLU A 153 19.16 25.47 -0.25
C GLU A 153 19.11 23.97 0.11
N GLU A 154 18.88 23.66 1.38
CA GLU A 154 18.65 22.28 1.80
C GLU A 154 17.27 21.79 1.33
N ARG A 155 17.17 20.49 1.03
CA ARG A 155 15.90 19.87 0.68
C ARG A 155 14.92 19.96 1.85
N ALA A 156 13.75 20.54 1.61
CA ALA A 156 12.65 20.54 2.57
C ALA A 156 12.18 19.10 2.89
N PRO A 157 11.69 18.83 4.11
CA PRO A 157 11.14 17.52 4.44
C PRO A 157 9.94 17.18 3.55
N THR A 158 9.71 15.89 3.34
CA THR A 158 8.58 15.31 2.62
C THR A 158 7.64 14.66 3.64
N PRO A 159 6.66 15.38 4.22
CA PRO A 159 5.72 14.81 5.16
C PRO A 159 5.02 13.57 4.59
N LEU A 160 5.02 12.48 5.34
CA LEU A 160 4.31 11.24 5.04
C LEU A 160 3.30 10.95 6.13
N HIS A 161 2.04 10.80 5.77
CA HIS A 161 0.99 10.34 6.67
C HIS A 161 0.58 8.91 6.28
N ASN A 162 0.67 7.97 7.23
CA ASN A 162 0.26 6.58 7.03
C ASN A 162 -1.15 6.35 7.59
N ILE A 163 -2.14 6.24 6.70
CA ILE A 163 -3.55 6.04 7.05
C ILE A 163 -3.93 4.57 6.84
N TYR A 164 -4.20 3.85 7.93
CA TYR A 164 -4.69 2.49 7.86
C TYR A 164 -6.17 2.47 7.49
N LEU A 165 -6.55 1.64 6.53
CA LEU A 165 -7.94 1.50 6.12
C LEU A 165 -8.61 0.32 6.82
N ASN A 166 -9.89 0.47 7.13
CA ASN A 166 -10.69 -0.66 7.60
C ASN A 166 -10.99 -1.58 6.41
N SER A 167 -10.43 -2.79 6.41
CA SER A 167 -10.55 -3.73 5.31
C SER A 167 -11.98 -4.19 5.00
N THR A 168 -12.95 -4.01 5.91
CA THR A 168 -14.33 -4.51 5.71
C THR A 168 -15.36 -3.42 5.47
N THR A 169 -15.14 -2.19 5.95
CA THR A 169 -16.15 -1.12 5.91
C THR A 169 -15.71 0.13 5.17
N VAL A 170 -14.54 0.13 4.54
CA VAL A 170 -14.08 1.29 3.78
C VAL A 170 -14.92 1.48 2.51
N ASN A 171 -15.35 2.72 2.30
CA ASN A 171 -16.09 3.14 1.11
C ASN A 171 -15.24 4.09 0.25
N PRO A 172 -15.58 4.29 -1.03
CA PRO A 172 -14.81 5.17 -1.90
C PRO A 172 -14.80 6.62 -1.41
N GLU A 173 -15.92 7.08 -0.83
CA GLU A 173 -16.04 8.40 -0.19
C GLU A 173 -15.01 8.56 0.93
N THR A 174 -14.84 7.55 1.79
CA THR A 174 -13.90 7.59 2.91
C THR A 174 -12.46 7.79 2.44
N ILE A 175 -12.08 7.16 1.32
CA ILE A 175 -10.74 7.33 0.73
C ILE A 175 -10.58 8.74 0.14
N TYR A 176 -11.60 9.26 -0.53
CA TYR A 176 -11.58 10.62 -1.06
C TYR A 176 -11.55 11.70 0.03
N GLU A 177 -12.26 11.48 1.13
CA GLU A 177 -12.25 12.36 2.30
C GLU A 177 -10.86 12.52 2.93
N ILE A 178 -9.93 11.60 2.70
CA ILE A 178 -8.53 11.76 3.09
C ILE A 178 -8.00 13.07 2.53
N HIS A 179 -8.18 13.31 1.23
CA HIS A 179 -7.79 14.54 0.58
C HIS A 179 -8.79 15.68 0.83
N ALA A 180 -10.07 15.48 0.51
CA ALA A 180 -11.06 16.55 0.46
C ALA A 180 -11.25 17.27 1.80
N LYS A 181 -11.19 16.51 2.92
CA LYS A 181 -11.29 17.06 4.28
C LYS A 181 -9.93 17.13 4.99
N LYS A 182 -8.84 16.85 4.27
CA LYS A 182 -7.48 16.75 4.81
C LYS A 182 -7.39 15.90 6.08
N THR A 183 -8.11 14.79 6.13
CA THR A 183 -8.10 13.95 7.34
C THR A 183 -6.75 13.30 7.60
N TYR A 184 -5.84 13.28 6.61
CA TYR A 184 -4.44 12.90 6.79
C TYR A 184 -3.72 13.75 7.85
N GLU A 185 -4.08 15.03 8.03
CA GLU A 185 -3.46 15.92 9.03
C GLU A 185 -3.74 15.47 10.46
N LYS A 186 -4.77 14.63 10.67
CA LYS A 186 -5.07 14.04 11.99
C LYS A 186 -4.10 12.93 12.37
N VAL A 187 -3.39 12.37 11.39
CA VAL A 187 -2.34 11.38 11.59
C VAL A 187 -1.02 12.13 11.64
N PRO A 188 -0.16 11.94 12.66
CA PRO A 188 1.13 12.61 12.69
C PRO A 188 1.99 12.19 11.50
N ALA A 189 2.82 13.12 11.00
CA ALA A 189 3.79 12.80 9.96
C ALA A 189 4.77 11.73 10.48
N TYR A 190 5.07 10.74 9.65
CA TYR A 190 5.96 9.65 9.98
C TYR A 190 7.42 10.10 9.83
N GLU A 191 8.13 10.23 10.95
CA GLU A 191 9.54 10.63 10.98
C GLU A 191 10.48 9.45 11.30
N GLY A 192 9.98 8.22 11.12
CA GLY A 192 10.72 7.02 11.51
C GLY A 192 11.92 6.70 10.62
N ALA A 193 12.74 5.77 11.10
CA ALA A 193 13.94 5.27 10.41
C ALA A 193 13.72 4.86 8.96
N LEU A 194 12.60 4.19 8.70
CA LEU A 194 12.21 3.61 7.41
C LEU A 194 11.40 4.59 6.55
N HIS A 195 11.40 5.88 6.89
CA HIS A 195 10.76 6.87 6.04
C HIS A 195 11.41 6.82 4.64
N PRO A 196 10.64 6.69 3.54
CA PRO A 196 11.17 6.32 2.23
C PRO A 196 12.21 7.28 1.63
N VAL A 197 12.15 8.56 1.99
CA VAL A 197 13.02 9.62 1.46
C VAL A 197 13.83 10.34 2.54
N ASP A 198 13.18 10.77 3.63
CA ASP A 198 13.84 11.54 4.70
C ASP A 198 14.36 10.70 5.88
N GLY A 199 14.06 9.40 5.92
CA GLY A 199 14.50 8.51 7.01
C GLY A 199 16.02 8.38 7.03
N TRP A 200 16.61 8.12 8.20
CA TRP A 200 18.07 7.97 8.27
C TRP A 200 18.56 6.81 7.40
N VAL A 201 17.78 5.73 7.25
CA VAL A 201 18.11 4.60 6.36
C VAL A 201 18.10 5.04 4.89
N ALA A 202 17.19 5.96 4.52
CA ALA A 202 17.11 6.54 3.18
C ALA A 202 18.32 7.40 2.86
N LYS A 203 18.77 8.23 3.83
CA LYS A 203 19.93 9.11 3.69
C LYS A 203 21.23 8.36 3.38
N TYR A 204 21.37 7.14 3.89
CA TYR A 204 22.51 6.26 3.57
C TYR A 204 22.27 5.32 2.38
N GLN A 205 21.17 5.49 1.63
CA GLN A 205 20.78 4.63 0.51
C GLN A 205 20.57 3.15 0.91
N LEU A 206 20.28 2.90 2.18
CA LEU A 206 20.11 1.56 2.73
C LEU A 206 18.66 1.09 2.74
N ASN A 207 17.69 1.91 2.28
CA ASN A 207 16.27 1.56 2.33
C ASN A 207 15.95 0.26 1.61
N ILE A 208 16.45 0.08 0.38
CA ILE A 208 16.22 -1.13 -0.40
C ILE A 208 16.96 -2.35 0.18
N PRO A 209 18.27 -2.27 0.51
CA PRO A 209 18.95 -3.35 1.24
C PRO A 209 18.23 -3.75 2.53
N MET A 210 17.76 -2.78 3.33
CA MET A 210 16.98 -3.03 4.54
C MET A 210 15.64 -3.69 4.21
N GLY A 211 14.97 -3.28 3.14
CA GLY A 211 13.76 -3.94 2.64
C GLY A 211 13.97 -5.42 2.34
N TYR A 212 15.09 -5.80 1.71
CA TYR A 212 15.43 -7.21 1.49
C TYR A 212 15.65 -7.97 2.80
N VAL A 213 16.28 -7.35 3.80
CA VAL A 213 16.47 -7.95 5.12
C VAL A 213 15.14 -8.15 5.83
N ILE A 214 14.30 -7.12 5.90
CA ILE A 214 12.98 -7.19 6.56
C ILE A 214 12.09 -8.23 5.87
N TRP A 215 12.03 -8.18 4.54
CA TRP A 215 11.29 -9.16 3.75
C TRP A 215 11.80 -10.58 3.98
N GLY A 216 13.12 -10.78 3.93
CA GLY A 216 13.75 -12.09 4.13
C GLY A 216 13.47 -12.66 5.52
N LEU A 217 13.55 -11.84 6.58
CA LEU A 217 13.19 -12.24 7.94
C LEU A 217 11.70 -12.59 8.06
N GLY A 218 10.82 -11.82 7.41
CA GLY A 218 9.37 -12.08 7.38
C GLY A 218 8.99 -13.33 6.59
N ALA A 219 9.80 -13.74 5.62
CA ALA A 219 9.61 -14.98 4.86
C ALA A 219 9.99 -16.23 5.67
N VAL A 220 10.73 -16.09 6.77
CA VAL A 220 11.10 -17.22 7.63
C VAL A 220 9.92 -17.58 8.54
N PRO A 221 9.37 -18.80 8.44
CA PRO A 221 8.28 -19.21 9.31
C PRO A 221 8.70 -19.27 10.78
N SER A 222 7.81 -18.93 11.71
CA SER A 222 8.09 -18.95 13.15
C SER A 222 8.60 -20.31 13.66
N TRP A 223 8.16 -21.42 13.05
CA TRP A 223 8.61 -22.76 13.41
C TRP A 223 10.11 -22.97 13.13
N LEU A 224 10.66 -22.32 12.11
CA LEU A 224 12.05 -22.48 11.72
C LEU A 224 12.98 -21.79 12.73
N PHE A 225 12.56 -20.65 13.30
CA PHE A 225 13.25 -20.02 14.43
C PHE A 225 13.24 -20.92 15.68
N MET A 226 12.12 -21.56 15.99
CA MET A 226 12.02 -22.49 17.13
C MET A 226 12.95 -23.70 16.97
N ILE A 227 13.06 -24.23 15.74
CA ILE A 227 14.03 -25.28 15.42
C ILE A 227 15.46 -24.76 15.57
N GLY A 228 15.77 -23.56 15.07
CA GLY A 228 17.08 -22.93 15.19
C GLY A 228 17.54 -22.77 16.64
N ILE A 229 16.68 -22.23 17.51
CA ILE A 229 16.96 -22.07 18.94
C ILE A 229 17.12 -23.44 19.62
N SER A 230 16.33 -24.44 19.24
CA SER A 230 16.44 -25.80 19.77
C SER A 230 17.80 -26.43 19.46
N PHE A 231 18.29 -26.32 18.23
CA PHE A 231 19.60 -26.83 17.85
C PHE A 231 20.74 -26.03 18.48
N PHE A 232 20.62 -24.69 18.55
CA PHE A 232 21.62 -23.85 19.20
C PHE A 232 21.75 -24.16 20.69
N SER A 233 20.62 -24.27 21.40
CA SER A 233 20.57 -24.64 22.82
C SER A 233 21.18 -26.03 23.06
N ARG A 234 20.81 -27.02 22.23
CA ARG A 234 21.40 -28.37 22.30
C ARG A 234 22.90 -28.38 22.03
N THR A 235 23.38 -27.53 21.12
CA THR A 235 24.83 -27.40 20.82
C THR A 235 25.60 -26.72 21.95
N MET A 236 24.99 -25.75 22.63
CA MET A 236 25.57 -25.11 23.82
C MET A 236 25.58 -26.04 25.03
N MET A 237 24.49 -26.80 25.23
CA MET A 237 24.41 -27.81 26.29
C MET A 237 25.34 -29.00 26.05
N SER A 238 25.50 -29.47 24.80
CA SER A 238 26.45 -30.55 24.48
C SER A 238 27.91 -30.15 24.67
N ARG A 239 28.24 -28.86 24.57
CA ARG A 239 29.57 -28.32 24.88
C ARG A 239 29.81 -28.09 26.37
N ARG A 240 28.75 -27.88 27.17
CA ARG A 240 28.83 -27.75 28.64
C ARG A 240 28.77 -29.10 29.36
N ALA A 241 28.05 -30.07 28.81
CA ALA A 241 28.21 -31.48 29.13
C ALA A 241 29.48 -32.00 28.43
N GLY A 242 30.65 -31.55 28.90
CA GLY A 242 31.91 -32.26 28.62
C GLY A 242 31.75 -33.74 29.01
N PRO A 243 32.63 -34.65 28.56
CA PRO A 243 32.47 -36.06 28.82
C PRO A 243 32.40 -36.28 30.33
N THR A 244 31.20 -36.41 30.87
CA THR A 244 30.93 -37.23 32.03
C THR A 244 31.17 -38.64 31.54
N GLY A 245 32.46 -38.96 31.41
CA GLY A 245 32.90 -40.32 31.23
C GLY A 245 32.17 -41.15 32.26
N ASN A 246 31.65 -42.28 31.80
CA ASN A 246 31.22 -43.41 32.61
C ASN A 246 31.79 -43.32 34.03
N VAL A 247 31.07 -42.70 34.96
CA VAL A 247 31.35 -42.93 36.38
C VAL A 247 30.81 -44.33 36.57
N PRO A 248 31.65 -45.35 36.83
CA PRO A 248 31.17 -46.69 37.05
C PRO A 248 30.16 -46.59 38.19
N ARG A 249 28.94 -47.06 37.95
CA ARG A 249 27.94 -47.22 39.00
C ARG A 249 28.59 -48.10 40.07
N ALA A 250 28.95 -47.51 41.21
CA ALA A 250 29.49 -48.25 42.32
C ALA A 250 28.51 -49.39 42.64
N THR A 251 29.00 -50.63 42.51
CA THR A 251 28.27 -51.83 42.88
C THR A 251 27.87 -51.73 44.34
N ALA A 252 26.57 -51.86 44.62
CA ALA A 252 26.05 -51.91 45.98
C ALA A 252 26.70 -53.09 46.73
N PRO A 253 27.13 -52.92 48.00
CA PRO A 253 27.66 -54.03 48.77
C PRO A 253 26.54 -55.03 49.06
N THR A 254 26.73 -56.26 48.59
CA THR A 254 25.96 -57.43 49.00
C THR A 254 26.10 -57.65 50.50
N GLY A 255 24.97 -57.82 51.18
CA GLY A 255 24.89 -57.95 52.63
C GLY A 255 25.71 -59.12 53.20
N SER A 256 26.19 -58.91 54.42
CA SER A 256 26.64 -59.97 55.32
C SER A 256 25.58 -60.17 56.38
N ALA A 257 24.87 -61.28 56.32
CA ALA A 257 24.07 -61.77 57.42
C ALA A 257 24.99 -62.50 58.41
N ASN A 258 24.93 -62.10 59.68
CA ASN A 258 25.31 -62.90 60.84
C ASN A 258 24.17 -62.82 61.84
#